data_AF-A0A645GIZ5-F1
#
_entry.id   AF-A0A645GIZ5-F1
#
_cell.length_a   1.000
_cell.length_b   1.000
_cell.length_c   1.000
_cell.angle_alpha   90.00
_cell.angle_beta   90.00
_cell.angle_gamma   90.00
#
_symmetry.space_group_name_H-M   'P 1'
#
loop_
_entity.id
_entity.type
_entity.pdbx_description
1 polymer ?
#
loop_
_entity_poly.entity_id
_entity_poly.type
_entity_poly.pdbx_seq_one_letter_code
_entity_poly.pdbx_strand_id
1 'polypeptide(L)'
;MQLAELTGGHLHACHITTAESVEVVRWAKARGVQVTAEVTPHHLLLDSQHLRALDTTFKVNPPLRGSEDIEALRAALADGTIDVIGTDHAPHDPAAKQGDFAHAKPGMLGLEQALASVLETMVNTGRMGWTDVVRVMSAMPARITGASGQGGALRPGEVANLVLVDPVRRARVDRERSSSASRNNPYHGLELPDPIEMTFYSGHLSYSRRS
;
A
#
# COMPACT_ATOMS: atom_id res chain seq x y z
N MET A 1 5.67 9.52 -18.93
CA MET A 1 6.57 10.64 -18.57
C MET A 1 6.66 11.69 -19.68
N GLN A 2 7.19 11.36 -20.87
CA GLN A 2 7.42 12.34 -21.95
C GLN A 2 6.16 13.13 -22.38
N LEU A 3 4.99 12.49 -22.45
CA LEU A 3 3.75 13.21 -22.78
C LEU A 3 3.32 14.20 -21.68
N ALA A 4 3.51 13.85 -20.41
CA ALA A 4 3.26 14.75 -19.29
C ALA A 4 4.22 15.95 -19.31
N GLU A 5 5.50 15.70 -19.63
CA GLU A 5 6.50 16.75 -19.82
C GLU A 5 6.13 17.71 -20.96
N LEU A 6 5.74 17.17 -22.11
CA LEU A 6 5.35 17.97 -23.29
C LEU A 6 4.09 18.83 -23.03
N THR A 7 3.15 18.31 -22.26
CA THR A 7 1.84 18.96 -22.03
C THR A 7 1.80 19.81 -20.77
N GLY A 8 2.78 19.67 -19.87
CA GLY A 8 2.73 20.22 -18.52
C GLY A 8 1.70 19.53 -17.60
N GLY A 9 1.07 18.44 -18.05
CA GLY A 9 0.06 17.73 -17.28
C GLY A 9 0.63 16.98 -16.08
N HIS A 10 -0.22 16.69 -15.10
CA HIS A 10 0.12 15.87 -13.94
C HIS A 10 -0.07 14.39 -14.27
N LEU A 11 0.92 13.56 -13.93
CA LEU A 11 0.85 12.11 -14.07
C LEU A 11 1.00 11.45 -12.69
N HIS A 12 0.11 10.51 -12.38
CA HIS A 12 0.29 9.58 -11.27
C HIS A 12 0.59 8.18 -11.82
N ALA A 13 1.76 7.64 -11.50
CA ALA A 13 2.16 6.30 -11.88
C ALA A 13 1.67 5.30 -10.82
N CYS A 14 0.59 4.60 -11.15
CA CYS A 14 0.01 3.57 -10.29
C CYS A 14 0.95 2.37 -10.10
N HIS A 15 0.91 1.82 -8.88
CA HIS A 15 1.47 0.53 -8.47
C HIS A 15 2.78 0.14 -9.19
N ILE A 16 3.84 0.93 -9.02
CA ILE A 16 5.14 0.63 -9.64
C ILE A 16 5.78 -0.59 -8.96
N THR A 17 6.45 -1.44 -9.75
CA THR A 17 6.96 -2.74 -9.24
C THR A 17 8.42 -3.00 -9.51
N THR A 18 9.12 -2.23 -10.35
CA THR A 18 10.49 -2.55 -10.76
C THR A 18 11.48 -1.43 -10.46
N ALA A 19 12.75 -1.79 -10.29
CA ALA A 19 13.85 -0.85 -10.10
C ALA A 19 13.98 0.12 -11.29
N GLU A 20 13.77 -0.34 -12.52
CA GLU A 20 13.82 0.53 -13.71
C GLU A 20 12.68 1.55 -13.70
N SER A 21 11.49 1.16 -13.23
CA SER A 21 10.35 2.08 -13.10
C SER A 21 10.65 3.17 -12.08
N VAL A 22 11.32 2.83 -10.98
CA VAL A 22 11.82 3.78 -9.98
C VAL A 22 12.79 4.78 -10.62
N GLU A 23 13.77 4.32 -11.39
CA GLU A 23 14.74 5.20 -12.04
C GLU A 23 14.07 6.13 -13.07
N VAL A 24 13.06 5.66 -13.80
CA VAL A 24 12.28 6.49 -14.72
C VAL A 24 11.51 7.59 -13.97
N VAL A 25 10.90 7.27 -12.83
CA VAL A 25 10.22 8.27 -11.98
C VAL A 25 11.22 9.28 -11.44
N ARG A 26 12.36 8.83 -10.91
CA ARG A 26 13.43 9.70 -10.38
C ARG A 26 13.97 10.64 -11.45
N TRP A 27 14.28 10.10 -12.63
CA TRP A 27 14.72 10.87 -13.79
C TRP A 27 13.69 11.95 -14.20
N ALA A 28 12.40 11.59 -14.24
CA ALA A 28 11.34 12.53 -14.60
C ALA A 28 11.20 13.65 -13.55
N LYS A 29 11.23 13.31 -12.25
CA LYS A 29 11.21 14.30 -11.16
C LYS A 29 12.40 15.25 -11.21
N ALA A 30 13.61 14.73 -11.47
CA ALA A 30 14.83 15.55 -11.59
C ALA A 30 14.77 16.57 -12.75
N ARG A 31 13.94 16.31 -13.77
CA ARG A 31 13.68 17.23 -14.89
C ARG A 31 12.53 18.19 -14.63
N GLY A 32 11.90 18.14 -13.46
CA GLY A 32 10.74 18.98 -13.12
C GLY A 32 9.42 18.51 -13.73
N VAL A 33 9.35 17.27 -14.27
CA VAL A 33 8.08 16.72 -14.75
C VAL A 33 7.13 16.54 -13.57
N GLN A 34 5.87 16.95 -13.74
CA GLN A 34 4.83 16.83 -12.71
C GLN A 34 4.36 15.37 -12.57
N VAL A 35 5.20 14.53 -11.99
CA VAL A 35 4.92 13.11 -11.77
C VAL A 35 4.90 12.78 -10.29
N THR A 36 3.94 11.94 -9.92
CA THR A 36 3.91 11.22 -8.66
C THR A 36 3.81 9.73 -8.91
N ALA A 37 4.18 8.91 -7.93
CA ALA A 37 4.11 7.46 -8.01
C ALA A 37 3.61 6.84 -6.71
N GLU A 38 3.01 5.67 -6.82
CA GLU A 38 2.63 4.84 -5.68
C GLU A 38 3.26 3.45 -5.78
N VAL A 39 3.45 2.83 -4.61
CA VAL A 39 3.77 1.41 -4.48
C VAL A 39 2.72 0.74 -3.61
N THR A 40 2.46 -0.54 -3.86
CA THR A 40 1.48 -1.29 -3.08
C THR A 40 2.12 -2.03 -1.89
N PRO A 41 1.37 -2.25 -0.79
CA PRO A 41 1.86 -2.99 0.36
C PRO A 41 2.35 -4.41 0.01
N HIS A 42 1.68 -5.08 -0.93
CA HIS A 42 2.08 -6.43 -1.35
C HIS A 42 3.39 -6.44 -2.13
N HIS A 43 3.69 -5.41 -2.93
CA HIS A 43 4.98 -5.31 -3.63
C HIS A 43 6.14 -4.92 -2.71
N LEU A 44 5.86 -4.43 -1.49
CA LEU A 44 6.89 -4.20 -0.47
C LEU A 44 7.18 -5.44 0.38
N LEU A 45 6.18 -6.31 0.58
CA LEU A 45 6.27 -7.44 1.52
C LEU A 45 6.48 -8.79 0.83
N LEU A 46 5.76 -9.05 -0.26
CA LEU A 46 5.70 -10.36 -0.92
C LEU A 46 6.61 -10.39 -2.14
N ASP A 47 7.26 -11.53 -2.36
CA ASP A 47 8.18 -11.75 -3.47
C ASP A 47 7.69 -12.78 -4.48
N SER A 48 8.42 -12.88 -5.59
CA SER A 48 8.13 -13.84 -6.66
C SER A 48 8.24 -15.31 -6.24
N GLN A 49 8.81 -15.63 -5.06
CA GLN A 49 8.84 -17.02 -4.58
C GLN A 49 7.44 -17.55 -4.29
N HIS A 50 6.51 -16.66 -3.90
CA HIS A 50 5.11 -17.01 -3.69
C HIS A 50 4.40 -17.48 -4.97
N LEU A 51 4.94 -17.13 -6.14
CA LEU A 51 4.38 -17.53 -7.43
C LEU A 51 4.76 -18.96 -7.84
N ARG A 52 5.75 -19.59 -7.19
CA ARG A 52 6.25 -20.93 -7.57
C ARG A 52 5.17 -22.01 -7.48
N ALA A 53 4.32 -21.93 -6.46
CA ALA A 53 3.24 -22.88 -6.23
C ALA A 53 2.04 -22.65 -7.17
N LEU A 54 2.06 -21.59 -7.99
CA LEU A 54 0.95 -21.18 -8.85
C LEU A 54 -0.37 -21.00 -8.09
N ASP A 55 -0.29 -20.64 -6.80
CA ASP A 55 -1.47 -20.25 -6.02
C ASP A 55 -2.00 -18.93 -6.59
N THR A 56 -3.20 -19.00 -7.13
CA THR A 56 -3.88 -17.90 -7.82
C THR A 56 -4.14 -16.72 -6.88
N THR A 57 -4.16 -16.91 -5.56
CA THR A 57 -4.21 -15.83 -4.56
C THR A 57 -3.09 -14.82 -4.81
N PHE A 58 -1.90 -15.28 -5.21
CA PHE A 58 -0.75 -14.43 -5.48
C PHE A 58 -0.70 -13.89 -6.92
N LYS A 59 -1.72 -14.15 -7.75
CA LYS A 59 -1.83 -13.52 -9.07
C LYS A 59 -2.28 -12.07 -8.94
N VAL A 60 -1.43 -11.13 -9.35
CA VAL A 60 -1.68 -9.67 -9.36
C VAL A 60 -1.05 -9.03 -10.60
N ASN A 61 -1.50 -7.82 -10.94
CA ASN A 61 -0.95 -7.03 -12.03
C ASN A 61 -0.67 -5.59 -11.55
N PRO A 62 0.58 -5.10 -11.60
CA PRO A 62 1.77 -5.80 -12.08
C PRO A 62 2.20 -6.95 -11.15
N PRO A 63 2.97 -7.95 -11.61
CA PRO A 63 3.27 -9.16 -10.84
C PRO A 63 4.31 -8.95 -9.72
N LEU A 64 4.29 -9.83 -8.72
CA LEU A 64 5.32 -9.88 -7.68
C LEU A 64 6.72 -10.07 -8.26
N ARG A 65 7.71 -9.41 -7.66
CA ARG A 65 9.08 -9.31 -8.17
C ARG A 65 10.12 -9.95 -7.27
N GLY A 66 11.36 -9.99 -7.75
CA GLY A 66 12.50 -10.48 -6.97
C GLY A 66 12.95 -9.48 -5.91
N SER A 67 13.90 -9.90 -5.08
CA SER A 67 14.41 -9.10 -3.95
C SER A 67 15.06 -7.78 -4.38
N GLU A 68 15.68 -7.73 -5.56
CA GLU A 68 16.30 -6.51 -6.10
C GLU A 68 15.26 -5.41 -6.32
N ASP A 69 14.17 -5.73 -7.02
CA ASP A 69 13.07 -4.80 -7.25
C ASP A 69 12.41 -4.36 -5.94
N ILE A 70 12.15 -5.31 -5.02
CA ILE A 70 11.54 -5.00 -3.72
C ILE A 70 12.41 -4.03 -2.93
N GLU A 71 13.72 -4.25 -2.91
CA GLU A 71 14.66 -3.37 -2.21
C GLU A 71 14.69 -1.97 -2.86
N ALA A 72 14.67 -1.89 -4.20
CA ALA A 72 14.58 -0.62 -4.90
C ALA A 72 13.27 0.14 -4.56
N LEU A 73 12.14 -0.56 -4.49
CA LEU A 73 10.85 0.02 -4.09
C LEU A 73 10.89 0.55 -2.65
N ARG A 74 11.45 -0.22 -1.71
CA ARG A 74 11.59 0.20 -0.31
C ARG A 74 12.49 1.43 -0.19
N ALA A 75 13.64 1.43 -0.85
CA ALA A 75 14.55 2.57 -0.87
C ALA A 75 13.87 3.82 -1.47
N ALA A 76 13.15 3.66 -2.58
CA ALA A 76 12.46 4.74 -3.28
C ALA A 76 11.26 5.31 -2.50
N LEU A 77 10.59 4.50 -1.68
CA LEU A 77 9.55 4.99 -0.77
C LEU A 77 10.16 5.79 0.40
N ALA A 78 11.26 5.30 0.95
CA ALA A 78 11.98 5.97 2.05
C ALA A 78 12.57 7.32 1.59
N ASP A 79 13.18 7.38 0.40
CA ASP A 79 13.80 8.60 -0.13
C ASP A 79 12.80 9.61 -0.74
N GLY A 80 11.53 9.21 -0.93
CA GLY A 80 10.46 10.07 -1.48
C GLY A 80 10.37 10.10 -3.01
N THR A 81 11.15 9.27 -3.71
CA THR A 81 10.97 9.02 -5.15
C THR A 81 9.56 8.48 -5.42
N ILE A 82 9.10 7.54 -4.59
CA ILE A 82 7.71 7.07 -4.52
C ILE A 82 6.97 7.90 -3.47
N ASP A 83 5.86 8.51 -3.86
CA ASP A 83 5.17 9.50 -3.04
C ASP A 83 4.26 8.87 -1.99
N VAL A 84 3.59 7.77 -2.34
CA VAL A 84 2.48 7.23 -1.55
C VAL A 84 2.40 5.71 -1.56
N ILE A 85 1.65 5.19 -0.59
CA ILE A 85 1.18 3.80 -0.58
C ILE A 85 -0.25 3.75 -1.16
N GLY A 86 -0.44 2.94 -2.20
CA GLY A 86 -1.75 2.63 -2.79
C GLY A 86 -2.08 1.15 -2.57
N THR A 87 -3.25 0.82 -2.02
CA THR A 87 -3.51 -0.58 -1.61
C THR A 87 -3.74 -1.53 -2.79
N ASP A 88 -4.25 -1.00 -3.90
CA ASP A 88 -4.77 -1.79 -5.04
C ASP A 88 -5.66 -2.96 -4.58
N HIS A 89 -6.56 -2.67 -3.63
CA HIS A 89 -7.45 -3.66 -3.07
C HIS A 89 -8.42 -4.18 -4.14
N ALA A 90 -8.24 -5.43 -4.54
CA ALA A 90 -8.98 -6.06 -5.63
C ALA A 90 -9.67 -7.36 -5.15
N PRO A 91 -10.86 -7.24 -4.52
CA PRO A 91 -11.64 -8.40 -4.11
C PRO A 91 -12.21 -9.12 -5.33
N HIS A 92 -12.10 -10.45 -5.33
CA HIS A 92 -12.64 -11.29 -6.40
C HIS A 92 -13.59 -12.34 -5.84
N ASP A 93 -14.60 -12.71 -6.62
CA ASP A 93 -15.39 -13.91 -6.31
C ASP A 93 -14.48 -15.15 -6.25
N PRO A 94 -14.73 -16.13 -5.35
CA PRO A 94 -13.94 -17.36 -5.30
C PRO A 94 -13.79 -18.05 -6.65
N ALA A 95 -14.84 -18.11 -7.47
CA ALA A 95 -14.79 -18.73 -8.79
C ALA A 95 -13.82 -18.03 -9.74
N ALA A 96 -13.64 -16.71 -9.60
CA ALA A 96 -12.70 -15.94 -10.42
C ALA A 96 -11.22 -16.19 -10.05
N LYS A 97 -10.97 -16.80 -8.89
CA LYS A 97 -9.64 -17.22 -8.45
C LYS A 97 -9.44 -18.74 -8.56
N GLN A 98 -10.47 -19.51 -8.90
CA GLN A 98 -10.34 -20.95 -9.13
C GLN A 98 -9.75 -21.25 -10.52
N GLY A 99 -9.16 -22.45 -10.66
CA GLY A 99 -8.56 -22.92 -11.91
C GLY A 99 -7.07 -22.64 -12.00
N ASP A 100 -6.55 -22.66 -13.23
CA ASP A 100 -5.13 -22.47 -13.46
C ASP A 100 -4.70 -20.99 -13.28
N PHE A 101 -3.40 -20.82 -13.04
CA PHE A 101 -2.81 -19.50 -12.86
C PHE A 101 -2.92 -18.61 -14.10
N ALA A 102 -3.00 -19.18 -15.30
CA ALA A 102 -3.10 -18.40 -16.55
C ALA A 102 -4.47 -17.71 -16.68
N HIS A 103 -5.56 -18.38 -16.28
CA HIS A 103 -6.93 -17.91 -16.45
C HIS A 103 -7.51 -17.21 -15.21
N ALA A 104 -6.95 -17.42 -14.01
CA ALA A 104 -7.43 -16.74 -12.80
C ALA A 104 -7.39 -15.21 -12.94
N LYS A 105 -8.30 -14.48 -12.31
CA LYS A 105 -8.26 -13.01 -12.34
C LYS A 105 -7.11 -12.46 -11.48
N PRO A 106 -6.31 -11.49 -11.98
CA PRO A 106 -5.30 -10.82 -11.17
C PRO A 106 -5.97 -9.89 -10.15
N GLY A 107 -5.41 -9.83 -8.95
CA GLY A 107 -5.86 -8.97 -7.86
C GLY A 107 -5.91 -9.71 -6.52
N MET A 108 -5.64 -8.96 -5.45
CA MET A 108 -5.54 -9.47 -4.08
C MET A 108 -6.22 -8.53 -3.08
N LEU A 109 -6.58 -9.06 -1.93
CA LEU A 109 -6.92 -8.22 -0.78
C LEU A 109 -5.66 -7.58 -0.18
N GLY A 110 -5.84 -6.50 0.58
CA GLY A 110 -4.71 -5.78 1.17
C GLY A 110 -5.03 -4.47 1.86
N LEU A 111 -6.26 -3.98 1.78
CA LEU A 111 -6.69 -2.75 2.47
C LEU A 111 -6.46 -2.85 4.00
N GLU A 112 -6.95 -3.92 4.63
CA GLU A 112 -6.85 -4.11 6.09
C GLU A 112 -5.41 -4.36 6.57
N GLN A 113 -4.55 -4.91 5.71
CA GLN A 113 -3.13 -5.20 6.02
C GLN A 113 -2.17 -4.11 5.52
N ALA A 114 -2.66 -3.00 4.96
CA ALA A 114 -1.81 -1.98 4.35
C ALA A 114 -0.81 -1.38 5.36
N LEU A 115 -1.29 -0.95 6.53
CA LEU A 115 -0.44 -0.40 7.58
C LEU A 115 0.50 -1.49 8.14
N ALA A 116 -0.01 -2.72 8.32
CA ALA A 116 0.78 -3.85 8.81
C ALA A 116 2.02 -4.10 7.95
N SER A 117 1.85 -4.17 6.63
CA SER A 117 2.95 -4.38 5.69
C SER A 117 3.95 -3.22 5.68
N VAL A 118 3.48 -1.97 5.78
CA VAL A 118 4.37 -0.79 5.87
C VAL A 118 5.17 -0.81 7.17
N LEU A 119 4.54 -1.14 8.30
CA LEU A 119 5.27 -1.27 9.56
C LEU A 119 6.31 -2.38 9.50
N GLU A 120 5.94 -3.55 8.97
CA GLU A 120 6.84 -4.70 8.89
C GLU A 120 8.05 -4.44 8.00
N THR A 121 7.84 -3.80 6.86
CA THR A 121 8.87 -3.65 5.82
C THR A 121 9.69 -2.37 5.95
N MET A 122 9.10 -1.30 6.49
CA MET A 122 9.70 0.04 6.50
C MET A 122 10.04 0.55 7.90
N VAL A 123 9.14 0.38 8.87
CA VAL A 123 9.35 0.93 10.22
C VAL A 123 10.20 0.00 11.07
N ASN A 124 9.84 -1.29 11.13
CA ASN A 124 10.55 -2.29 11.93
C ASN A 124 11.99 -2.52 11.42
N THR A 125 12.26 -2.22 10.15
CA THR A 125 13.59 -2.27 9.54
C THR A 125 14.39 -0.98 9.71
N GLY A 126 13.82 0.05 10.33
CA GLY A 126 14.47 1.34 10.59
C GLY A 126 14.58 2.28 9.38
N ARG A 127 13.89 1.98 8.27
CA ARG A 127 13.93 2.80 7.04
C ARG A 127 13.04 4.04 7.10
N MET A 128 11.97 3.97 7.88
CA MET A 128 10.97 5.03 8.02
C MET A 128 10.53 5.17 9.47
N GLY A 129 10.14 6.39 9.88
CA GLY A 129 9.46 6.64 11.14
C GLY A 129 7.95 6.83 10.98
N TRP A 130 7.23 7.04 12.09
CA TRP A 130 5.79 7.33 12.06
C TRP A 130 5.43 8.58 11.26
N THR A 131 6.28 9.60 11.26
CA THR A 131 6.10 10.79 10.42
C THR A 131 6.09 10.44 8.93
N ASP A 132 6.93 9.50 8.50
CA ASP A 132 6.95 9.01 7.13
C ASP A 132 5.71 8.17 6.80
N VAL A 133 5.22 7.37 7.75
CA VAL A 133 3.96 6.63 7.60
C VAL A 133 2.80 7.60 7.35
N VAL A 134 2.68 8.65 8.17
CA VAL A 134 1.67 9.70 7.99
C VAL A 134 1.85 10.40 6.64
N ARG A 135 3.09 10.69 6.23
CA ARG A 135 3.40 11.30 4.93
C ARG A 135 2.86 10.44 3.79
N VAL A 136 3.24 9.16 3.69
CA VAL A 136 2.95 8.32 2.51
C VAL A 136 1.56 7.69 2.51
N MET A 137 0.91 7.54 3.68
CA MET A 137 -0.42 6.91 3.79
C MET A 137 -1.56 7.89 4.05
N SER A 138 -1.28 9.17 4.33
CA SER A 138 -2.32 10.15 4.67
C SER A 138 -2.11 11.51 4.00
N ALA A 139 -1.05 12.23 4.35
CA ALA A 139 -0.85 13.62 3.91
C ALA A 139 -0.59 13.74 2.40
N MET A 140 0.30 12.91 1.85
CA MET A 140 0.60 12.93 0.41
C MET A 140 -0.54 12.41 -0.45
N PRO A 141 -1.23 11.30 -0.12
CA PRO A 141 -2.44 10.90 -0.84
C PRO A 141 -3.50 12.01 -0.90
N ALA A 142 -3.78 12.68 0.22
CA ALA A 142 -4.75 13.77 0.27
C ALA A 142 -4.33 14.95 -0.63
N ARG A 143 -3.04 15.31 -0.60
CA ARG A 143 -2.48 16.38 -1.45
C ARG A 143 -2.57 16.05 -2.94
N ILE A 144 -2.24 14.81 -3.33
CA ILE A 144 -2.26 14.36 -4.72
C ILE A 144 -3.68 14.31 -5.28
N THR A 145 -4.63 13.85 -4.48
CA THR A 145 -6.04 13.68 -4.90
C THR A 145 -6.89 14.94 -4.73
N GLY A 146 -6.39 15.96 -4.00
CA GLY A 146 -7.18 17.14 -3.65
C GLY A 146 -8.28 16.86 -2.61
N ALA A 147 -8.18 15.77 -1.85
CA ALA A 147 -9.15 15.35 -0.86
C ALA A 147 -9.16 16.31 0.35
N SER A 148 -9.88 17.41 0.20
CA SER A 148 -10.05 18.43 1.24
C SER A 148 -10.67 17.83 2.50
N GLY A 149 -10.05 18.03 3.66
CA GLY A 149 -10.47 17.44 4.94
C GLY A 149 -9.79 16.11 5.30
N GLN A 150 -8.87 15.61 4.47
CA GLN A 150 -8.01 14.46 4.76
C GLN A 150 -6.54 14.88 4.85
N GLY A 151 -5.70 14.04 5.47
CA GLY A 151 -4.25 14.25 5.53
C GLY A 151 -3.80 15.47 6.36
N GLY A 152 -4.71 16.03 7.17
CA GLY A 152 -4.46 17.18 8.03
C GLY A 152 -3.62 16.84 9.27
N ALA A 153 -3.14 17.87 9.94
CA ALA A 153 -2.39 17.73 11.19
C ALA A 153 -3.31 17.39 12.37
N LEU A 154 -2.77 16.75 13.41
CA LEU A 154 -3.48 16.58 14.67
C LEU A 154 -3.39 17.88 15.49
N ARG A 155 -4.35 18.80 15.30
CA ARG A 155 -4.44 20.07 16.03
C ARG A 155 -5.90 20.53 16.18
N PRO A 156 -6.21 21.39 17.17
CA PRO A 156 -7.55 21.95 17.32
C PRO A 156 -8.03 22.65 16.05
N GLY A 157 -9.31 22.42 15.69
CA GLY A 157 -9.96 23.00 14.51
C GLY A 157 -9.89 22.15 13.24
N GLU A 158 -9.06 21.10 13.21
CA GLU A 158 -9.01 20.14 12.09
C GLU A 158 -10.10 19.07 12.19
N VAL A 159 -10.44 18.46 11.06
CA VAL A 159 -11.39 17.33 11.02
C VAL A 159 -10.76 16.12 11.72
N ALA A 160 -11.50 15.52 12.67
CA ALA A 160 -11.02 14.38 13.45
C ALA A 160 -11.11 13.05 12.67
N ASN A 161 -10.27 12.93 11.64
CA ASN A 161 -9.98 11.69 10.91
C ASN A 161 -8.71 11.06 11.50
N LEU A 162 -8.88 10.16 12.47
CA LEU A 162 -7.80 9.70 13.34
C LEU A 162 -7.75 8.18 13.42
N VAL A 163 -6.56 7.64 13.63
CA VAL A 163 -6.36 6.23 13.97
C VAL A 163 -5.56 6.16 15.26
N LEU A 164 -6.08 5.45 16.26
CA LEU A 164 -5.33 5.09 17.47
C LEU A 164 -4.60 3.77 17.20
N VAL A 165 -3.30 3.75 17.50
CA VAL A 165 -2.45 2.59 17.26
C VAL A 165 -1.75 2.10 18.52
N ASP A 166 -1.69 0.78 18.71
CA ASP A 166 -0.73 0.09 19.56
C ASP A 166 0.45 -0.34 18.67
N PRO A 167 1.63 0.30 18.77
CA PRO A 167 2.74 0.10 17.84
C PRO A 167 3.43 -1.26 17.99
N VAL A 168 3.21 -2.00 19.09
CA VAL A 168 3.88 -3.27 19.36
C VAL A 168 2.97 -4.48 19.14
N ARG A 169 1.67 -4.26 18.93
CA ARG A 169 0.71 -5.35 18.72
C ARG A 169 1.01 -6.11 17.43
N ARG A 170 0.97 -7.44 17.52
CA ARG A 170 1.02 -8.35 16.38
C ARG A 170 -0.12 -9.36 16.47
N ALA A 171 -0.54 -9.88 15.33
CA ALA A 171 -1.52 -10.97 15.26
C ALA A 171 -1.34 -11.78 13.98
N ARG A 172 -1.80 -13.04 14.03
CA ARG A 172 -1.98 -13.86 12.85
C ARG A 172 -3.09 -13.29 11.97
N VAL A 173 -2.80 -13.09 10.69
CA VAL A 173 -3.83 -12.69 9.73
C VAL A 173 -4.75 -13.87 9.44
N ASP A 174 -6.02 -13.71 9.79
CA ASP A 174 -7.09 -14.64 9.44
C ASP A 174 -7.99 -14.01 8.37
N ARG A 175 -8.03 -14.62 7.17
CA ARG A 175 -8.85 -14.13 6.07
C ARG A 175 -10.33 -14.23 6.37
N GLU A 176 -10.75 -15.17 7.23
CA GLU A 176 -12.16 -15.36 7.58
C GLU A 176 -12.69 -14.23 8.47
N ARG A 177 -11.79 -13.52 9.17
CA ARG A 177 -12.10 -12.35 9.98
C ARG A 177 -12.10 -11.03 9.19
N SER A 178 -11.76 -11.06 7.89
CA SER A 178 -11.75 -9.87 7.04
C SER A 178 -13.15 -9.30 6.86
N SER A 179 -13.26 -7.98 6.86
CA SER A 179 -14.50 -7.26 6.53
C SER A 179 -14.81 -7.29 5.03
N SER A 180 -13.86 -7.70 4.19
CA SER A 180 -14.08 -7.86 2.75
C SER A 180 -15.09 -8.97 2.47
N ALA A 181 -15.86 -8.82 1.38
CA ALA A 181 -16.74 -9.88 0.89
C ALA A 181 -15.98 -11.07 0.30
N SER A 182 -14.69 -10.90 -0.01
CA SER A 182 -13.85 -11.95 -0.59
C SER A 182 -12.86 -12.55 0.43
N ARG A 183 -12.19 -13.64 0.05
CA ARG A 183 -11.18 -14.37 0.82
C ARG A 183 -9.86 -14.57 0.07
N ASN A 184 -9.63 -13.89 -1.06
CA ASN A 184 -8.34 -13.91 -1.80
C ASN A 184 -7.25 -13.07 -1.12
N ASN A 185 -7.00 -13.35 0.16
CA ASN A 185 -6.06 -12.61 1.00
C ASN A 185 -4.67 -13.30 1.00
N PRO A 186 -3.62 -12.66 0.45
CA PRO A 186 -2.29 -13.24 0.34
C PRO A 186 -1.51 -13.24 1.66
N TYR A 187 -1.98 -12.51 2.66
CA TYR A 187 -1.35 -12.40 3.97
C TYR A 187 -1.84 -13.46 4.95
N HIS A 188 -2.82 -14.28 4.57
CA HIS A 188 -3.42 -15.27 5.45
C HIS A 188 -2.38 -16.20 6.06
N GLY A 189 -2.40 -16.31 7.38
CA GLY A 189 -1.52 -17.18 8.15
C GLY A 189 -0.18 -16.57 8.56
N LEU A 190 0.17 -15.37 8.04
CA LEU A 190 1.34 -14.61 8.47
C LEU A 190 1.09 -13.93 9.82
N GLU A 191 2.12 -13.88 10.67
CA GLU A 191 2.15 -13.05 11.88
C GLU A 191 2.65 -11.65 11.50
N LEU A 192 1.76 -10.67 11.46
CA LEU A 192 2.10 -9.29 11.07
C LEU A 192 1.79 -8.29 12.20
N PRO A 193 2.36 -7.07 12.15
CA PRO A 193 1.87 -5.97 12.98
C PRO A 193 0.37 -5.80 12.81
N ASP A 194 -0.37 -5.63 13.90
CA ASP A 194 -1.82 -5.43 13.88
C ASP A 194 -2.17 -4.24 14.78
N PRO A 195 -1.74 -3.03 14.41
CA PRO A 195 -1.62 -1.94 15.37
C PRO A 195 -2.94 -1.21 15.65
N ILE A 196 -3.98 -1.37 14.81
CA ILE A 196 -5.16 -0.49 14.86
C ILE A 196 -6.03 -0.81 16.08
N GLU A 197 -6.19 0.14 16.99
CA GLU A 197 -7.09 0.03 18.15
C GLU A 197 -8.44 0.69 17.88
N MET A 198 -8.43 1.88 17.29
CA MET A 198 -9.64 2.64 16.97
C MET A 198 -9.45 3.46 15.70
N THR A 199 -10.54 3.65 14.96
CA THR A 199 -10.61 4.59 13.83
C THR A 199 -11.74 5.56 14.06
N PHE A 200 -11.46 6.84 13.88
CA PHE A 200 -12.42 7.93 13.92
C PHE A 200 -12.52 8.57 12.54
N TYR A 201 -13.75 8.78 12.08
CA TYR A 201 -14.04 9.49 10.84
C TYR A 201 -14.94 10.68 11.15
N SER A 202 -14.46 11.89 10.86
CA SER A 202 -15.14 13.15 11.19
C SER A 202 -15.60 13.23 12.65
N GLY A 203 -14.78 12.73 13.59
CA GLY A 203 -15.07 12.71 15.02
C GLY A 203 -15.96 11.56 15.50
N HIS A 204 -16.47 10.72 14.59
CA HIS A 204 -17.28 9.55 14.93
C HIS A 204 -16.41 8.30 14.99
N LEU A 205 -16.54 7.52 16.06
CA LEU A 205 -15.91 6.20 16.16
C LEU A 205 -16.50 5.27 15.11
N SER A 206 -15.71 4.90 14.10
CA SER A 206 -16.12 4.01 13.01
C SER A 206 -15.62 2.58 13.19
N TYR A 207 -14.51 2.41 13.93
CA TYR A 207 -13.96 1.11 14.31
C TYR A 207 -13.41 1.18 15.73
N SER A 208 -13.62 0.11 16.48
CA SER A 208 -12.93 -0.15 17.74
C SER A 208 -12.66 -1.64 17.84
N ARG A 209 -11.42 -1.98 18.17
CA ARG A 209 -11.04 -3.33 18.54
C ARG A 209 -11.80 -3.71 19.81
N ARG A 210 -12.69 -4.71 19.69
CA ARG A 210 -13.37 -5.27 20.87
C ARG A 210 -12.35 -6.06 21.69
N SER A 211 -12.31 -5.78 23.00
CA SER A 211 -11.58 -6.56 24.00
C SER A 211 -12.03 -8.01 24.03
#